data_AF-A0A3D5BV19-F1
#
_entry.id   AF-A0A3D5BV19-F1
#
_cell.length_a   1.000
_cell.length_b   1.000
_cell.length_c   1.000
_cell.angle_alpha   90.00
_cell.angle_beta   90.00
_cell.angle_gamma   90.00
#
_symmetry.space_group_name_H-M   'P 1'
#
loop_
_entity.id
_entity.type
_entity.pdbx_description
1 polymer ?
#
loop_
_entity_poly.entity_id
_entity_poly.type
_entity_poly.pdbx_seq_one_letter_code
_entity_poly.pdbx_strand_id
1 'polypeptide(L)'
;MSTRPKASPAHRAGLAILSFAAVLAAWSAASYGGLVKELFLPKPHSVLLAFADMQRDGILLSYTWDSVYRVMVGWSLAVAAAVPLGLFIATSRRGAAV
;
A
#
# COMPACT_ATOMS: atom_id res chain seq x y z
N MET A 1 9.66 34.66 16.60
CA MET A 1 10.68 33.78 15.99
C MET A 1 10.77 32.50 16.82
N SER A 2 10.08 31.42 16.43
CA SER A 2 9.98 30.19 17.25
C SER A 2 11.05 29.18 16.82
N THR A 3 12.04 28.93 17.68
CA THR A 3 13.08 27.91 17.47
C THR A 3 12.57 26.57 18.00
N ARG A 4 11.95 25.75 17.12
CA ARG A 4 11.64 24.36 17.49
C ARG A 4 12.96 23.60 17.69
N PRO A 5 13.17 22.91 18.82
CA PRO A 5 14.37 22.10 19.02
C PRO A 5 14.46 21.03 17.93
N LYS A 6 15.59 20.97 17.20
CA LYS A 6 15.89 19.89 16.27
C LYS A 6 16.11 18.62 17.09
N ALA A 7 15.14 17.71 17.11
CA ALA A 7 15.31 16.39 17.70
C ALA A 7 16.52 15.70 17.06
N SER A 8 17.40 15.11 17.87
CA SER A 8 18.60 14.44 17.37
C SER A 8 18.21 13.27 16.45
N PRO A 9 18.99 12.95 15.40
CA PRO A 9 18.72 11.81 14.53
C PRO A 9 18.50 10.51 15.30
N ALA A 10 19.26 10.29 16.38
CA ALA A 10 19.12 9.15 17.27
C ALA A 10 17.75 9.09 17.99
N HIS A 11 17.25 10.24 18.46
CA HIS A 11 15.94 10.32 19.10
C HIS A 11 14.80 10.02 18.11
N ARG A 12 14.91 10.51 16.87
CA ARG A 12 13.95 10.23 15.80
C ARG A 12 13.93 8.75 15.41
N ALA A 13 15.11 8.14 15.28
CA ALA A 13 15.23 6.70 15.00
C ALA A 13 14.68 5.86 16.15
N GLY A 14 14.97 6.24 17.40
CA GLY A 14 14.43 5.57 18.60
C GLY A 14 12.90 5.59 18.64
N LEU A 15 12.29 6.75 18.39
CA LEU A 15 10.82 6.87 18.30
C LEU A 15 10.24 6.03 17.16
N ALA A 16 10.89 5.99 16.00
CA ALA A 16 10.44 5.19 14.86
C ALA A 16 10.48 3.68 15.17
N ILE A 17 11.60 3.20 15.73
CA ILE A 17 11.78 1.80 16.13
C ILE A 17 10.76 1.43 17.21
N LEU A 18 10.59 2.27 18.23
CA LEU A 18 9.63 2.02 19.31
C LEU A 18 8.20 1.98 18.78
N SER A 19 7.84 2.89 17.88
CA SER A 19 6.49 2.92 17.28
C SER A 19 6.23 1.64 16.47
N PHE A 20 7.20 1.22 15.65
CA PHE A 20 7.09 -0.01 14.88
C PHE A 20 7.01 -1.26 15.77
N ALA A 21 7.86 -1.33 16.80
CA ALA A 21 7.85 -2.41 17.78
C ALA A 21 6.52 -2.48 18.54
N ALA A 22 5.93 -1.33 18.90
CA ALA A 22 4.63 -1.28 19.57
C ALA A 22 3.51 -1.85 18.69
N VAL A 23 3.50 -1.50 17.39
CA VAL A 23 2.54 -2.06 16.43
C VAL A 23 2.74 -3.57 16.27
N LEU A 24 4.00 -4.02 16.13
CA LEU A 24 4.31 -5.44 15.97
C LEU A 24 3.96 -6.24 17.23
N ALA A 25 4.16 -5.66 18.42
CA ALA A 25 3.77 -6.26 19.69
C ALA A 25 2.24 -6.38 19.81
N ALA A 26 1.50 -5.33 19.44
CA ALA A 26 0.04 -5.36 19.43
C ALA A 26 -0.50 -6.41 18.44
N TRP A 27 0.05 -6.47 17.22
CA TRP A 27 -0.30 -7.49 16.24
C TRP A 27 0.02 -8.90 16.75
N SER A 28 1.20 -9.10 17.34
CA SER A 28 1.59 -10.39 17.92
C SER A 28 0.62 -10.79 19.05
N ALA A 29 0.34 -9.89 20.00
CA ALA A 29 -0.59 -10.17 21.09
C ALA A 29 -1.99 -10.56 20.58
N ALA A 30 -2.51 -9.84 19.58
CA ALA A 30 -3.82 -10.12 19.00
C ALA A 30 -3.86 -11.45 18.23
N SER A 31 -2.81 -11.76 17.46
CA SER A 31 -2.75 -12.97 16.61
C SER A 31 -2.41 -14.24 17.40
N TYR A 32 -1.39 -14.21 18.26
CA TYR A 32 -1.01 -15.36 19.08
C TYR A 32 -1.97 -15.60 20.26
N GLY A 33 -2.59 -14.54 20.79
CA GLY A 33 -3.59 -14.65 21.85
C GLY A 33 -4.95 -15.17 21.37
N GLY A 34 -5.16 -15.33 20.06
CA GLY A 34 -6.42 -15.81 19.50
C GLY A 34 -7.59 -14.81 19.60
N LEU A 35 -7.30 -13.52 19.84
CA LEU A 35 -8.32 -12.47 19.92
C LEU A 35 -9.00 -12.24 18.56
N VAL A 36 -8.29 -12.52 17.46
CA VAL A 36 -8.77 -12.39 16.09
C VAL A 36 -8.59 -13.73 15.37
N LYS A 37 -9.54 -14.10 14.49
CA LYS A 37 -9.42 -15.31 13.69
C LYS A 37 -8.19 -15.23 12.80
N GLU A 38 -7.43 -16.31 12.73
CA GLU A 38 -6.18 -16.43 11.96
C GLU A 38 -6.37 -16.12 10.46
N LEU A 39 -7.57 -16.36 9.93
CA LEU A 39 -7.93 -15.99 8.56
C LEU A 39 -7.85 -14.47 8.29
N PHE A 40 -8.16 -13.64 9.29
CA PHE A 40 -8.12 -12.18 9.16
C PHE A 40 -6.80 -11.59 9.67
N LEU A 41 -6.20 -12.19 10.70
CA LEU A 41 -4.95 -11.71 11.29
C LEU A 41 -3.97 -12.88 11.50
N PRO A 42 -3.27 -13.29 10.43
CA PRO A 42 -2.26 -14.33 10.55
C PRO A 42 -1.13 -13.88 11.47
N LYS A 43 -0.44 -14.86 12.07
CA LYS A 43 0.70 -14.60 12.95
C LYS A 43 1.86 -14.01 12.11
N PRO A 44 2.63 -13.05 12.66
CA PRO A 44 3.72 -12.40 11.92
C PRO A 44 4.72 -13.36 11.26
N HIS A 45 5.11 -14.44 11.95
CA HIS A 45 6.04 -15.44 11.38
C HIS A 45 5.44 -16.18 10.18
N SER A 46 4.13 -16.45 10.18
CA SER A 46 3.45 -17.13 9.07
C SER A 46 3.46 -16.27 7.81
N VAL A 47 3.39 -14.94 7.95
CA VAL A 47 3.52 -14.00 6.83
C VAL A 47 4.93 -14.06 6.24
N LEU A 48 5.96 -14.11 7.08
CA LEU A 48 7.36 -14.21 6.63
C LEU A 48 7.64 -15.55 5.94
N LEU A 49 7.08 -16.65 6.45
CA LEU A 49 7.18 -17.97 5.82
C LEU A 49 6.49 -17.97 4.45
N ALA A 50 5.24 -17.50 4.38
CA ALA A 50 4.50 -17.40 3.12
C ALA A 50 5.24 -16.54 2.08
N PHE A 51 5.84 -15.43 2.51
CA PHE A 51 6.68 -14.60 1.63
C PHE A 51 7.89 -15.37 1.09
N ALA A 52 8.62 -16.08 1.96
CA ALA A 52 9.78 -16.87 1.55
C ALA A 52 9.40 -18.03 0.63
N ASP A 53 8.26 -18.68 0.88
CA ASP A 53 7.76 -19.78 0.06
C ASP A 53 7.34 -19.28 -1.32
N MET A 54 6.55 -18.20 -1.41
CA MET A 54 6.18 -17.59 -2.70
C MET A 54 7.39 -17.10 -3.51
N GLN A 55 8.43 -16.63 -2.82
CA GLN A 55 9.69 -16.23 -3.46
C GLN A 55 10.46 -17.45 -4.01
N ARG A 56 10.50 -18.57 -3.27
CA ARG A 56 11.14 -19.83 -3.71
C ARG A 56 10.39 -20.45 -4.88
N ASP A 57 9.07 -20.42 -4.85
CA ASP A 57 8.20 -20.93 -5.90
C ASP A 57 8.25 -20.06 -7.17
N GLY A 58 8.90 -18.90 -7.11
CA GLY A 58 9.05 -17.98 -8.24
C GLY A 58 7.75 -17.24 -8.61
N ILE A 59 6.67 -17.43 -7.86
CA ILE A 59 5.34 -16.88 -8.16
C ILE A 59 5.16 -15.45 -7.65
N LEU A 60 5.92 -15.04 -6.63
CA LEU A 60 5.72 -13.74 -5.95
C LEU A 60 5.76 -12.55 -6.93
N LEU A 61 6.77 -12.51 -7.81
CA LEU A 61 6.91 -11.45 -8.79
C LEU A 61 5.85 -11.57 -9.90
N SER A 62 5.52 -12.78 -10.34
CA SER A 62 4.51 -13.00 -11.38
C SER A 62 3.13 -12.49 -10.96
N TYR A 63 2.68 -12.82 -9.74
CA TYR A 63 1.38 -12.37 -9.24
C TYR A 63 1.37 -10.87 -8.94
N THR A 64 2.49 -10.33 -8.46
CA THR A 64 2.64 -8.89 -8.31
C THR A 64 2.51 -8.20 -9.67
N TRP A 65 3.17 -8.72 -10.69
CA TRP A 65 3.10 -8.20 -12.04
C TRP A 65 1.70 -8.30 -12.65
N ASP A 66 1.00 -9.42 -12.47
CA ASP A 66 -0.37 -9.58 -12.95
C ASP A 66 -1.33 -8.54 -12.37
N SER A 67 -1.17 -8.23 -11.08
CA SER A 67 -1.94 -7.18 -10.42
C SER A 67 -1.62 -5.79 -10.98
N VAL A 68 -0.34 -5.46 -11.09
CA VAL A 68 0.14 -4.18 -11.63
C VAL A 68 -0.30 -4.00 -13.07
N TYR A 69 -0.07 -5.01 -13.92
CA TYR A 69 -0.44 -5.00 -15.33
C TYR A 69 -1.93 -4.70 -15.52
N ARG A 70 -2.80 -5.41 -14.78
CA ARG A 70 -4.24 -5.20 -14.85
C ARG A 70 -4.65 -3.76 -14.51
N VAL A 71 -4.08 -3.19 -13.45
CA VAL A 71 -4.36 -1.80 -13.06
C VAL A 71 -3.84 -0.81 -14.11
N MET A 72 -2.63 -1.01 -14.60
CA MET A 72 -2.01 -0.13 -15.60
C MET A 72 -2.77 -0.12 -16.93
N VAL A 73 -3.22 -1.29 -17.41
CA VAL A 73 -4.03 -1.39 -18.64
C VAL A 73 -5.36 -0.69 -18.46
N GLY A 74 -6.09 -0.98 -17.37
CA GLY A 74 -7.38 -0.34 -17.10
C GLY A 74 -7.27 1.19 -16.97
N TRP A 75 -6.25 1.65 -16.25
CA TRP A 75 -5.94 3.07 -16.12
C TRP A 75 -5.60 3.72 -17.46
N SER A 76 -4.78 3.07 -18.29
CA SER A 76 -4.39 3.59 -19.60
C SER A 76 -5.59 3.75 -20.54
N LEU A 77 -6.49 2.77 -20.55
CA LEU A 77 -7.75 2.84 -21.32
C LEU A 77 -8.65 3.96 -20.81
N ALA A 78 -8.77 4.12 -19.48
CA ALA A 78 -9.54 5.20 -18.89
C ALA A 78 -8.97 6.57 -19.26
N VAL A 79 -7.65 6.75 -19.22
CA VAL A 79 -6.97 7.99 -19.66
C VAL A 79 -7.20 8.25 -21.15
N ALA A 80 -7.03 7.22 -21.99
CA ALA A 80 -7.22 7.34 -23.43
C ALA A 80 -8.65 7.75 -23.82
N ALA A 81 -9.66 7.39 -23.03
CA ALA A 81 -11.04 7.82 -23.24
C ALA A 81 -11.34 9.18 -22.57
N ALA A 82 -11.02 9.31 -21.29
CA ALA A 82 -11.41 10.47 -20.48
C ALA A 82 -10.68 11.76 -20.88
N VAL A 83 -9.41 11.69 -21.27
CA VAL A 83 -8.65 12.90 -21.64
C VAL A 83 -9.19 13.54 -22.92
N PRO A 84 -9.36 12.83 -24.05
CA PRO A 84 -9.96 13.41 -25.24
C PRO A 84 -11.39 13.90 -25.00
N LEU A 85 -12.21 13.14 -24.27
CA LEU A 85 -13.58 13.54 -23.93
C LEU A 85 -13.60 14.81 -23.06
N GLY A 86 -12.76 14.87 -22.04
CA GLY A 86 -12.64 16.05 -21.17
C GLY A 86 -12.18 17.28 -21.95
N LEU A 87 -11.20 17.14 -22.85
CA LEU A 87 -10.75 18.23 -23.72
C LEU A 87 -11.84 18.67 -24.70
N PHE A 88 -12.60 17.73 -25.26
CA PHE A 88 -13.72 18.02 -26.16
C PHE A 88 -14.83 18.81 -25.46
N ILE A 89 -15.18 18.45 -24.24
CA ILE A 89 -16.15 19.19 -23.41
C ILE A 89 -15.61 20.58 -23.06
N ALA A 90 -14.34 20.67 -22.65
CA ALA A 90 -13.74 21.94 -22.22
C ALA A 90 -13.60 22.97 -23.35
N THR A 91 -13.40 22.53 -24.60
CA THR A 91 -13.09 23.43 -25.73
C THR A 91 -14.27 23.71 -26.65
N SER A 92 -15.35 22.92 -26.61
CA SER A 92 -16.45 23.05 -27.55
C SER A 92 -17.79 23.45 -26.90
N ARG A 93 -18.49 24.42 -27.52
CA ARG A 93 -19.83 24.87 -27.08
C ARG A 93 -20.91 23.78 -27.22
N ARG A 94 -20.69 22.78 -28.10
CA ARG A 94 -21.56 21.61 -28.26
C ARG A 94 -21.31 20.54 -27.20
N GLY A 95 -20.04 20.34 -26.79
CA GLY A 95 -19.68 19.40 -25.71
C GLY A 95 -20.07 19.92 -24.33
N ALA A 96 -20.06 21.23 -24.11
CA ALA A 96 -20.53 21.86 -22.86
C ALA A 96 -22.07 21.93 -22.73
N ALA A 97 -22.81 21.60 -23.79
CA ALA A 97 -24.28 21.63 -23.83
C ALA A 97 -24.92 20.24 -23.68
N VAL A 98 -24.11 19.18 -23.56
CA VAL A 98 -24.52 17.80 -23.20
C VAL A 98 -24.41 17.65 -21.69
#